data_AF-D8LUR1-F1
#
_entry.id   AF-D8LUR1-F1
#
_cell.length_a   1.000
_cell.length_b   1.000
_cell.length_c   1.000
_cell.angle_alpha   90.00
_cell.angle_beta   90.00
_cell.angle_gamma   90.00
#
_symmetry.space_group_name_H-M   'P 1'
#
loop_
_entity.id
_entity.type
_entity.pdbx_description
1 polymer ?
#
loop_
_entity_poly.entity_id
_entity_poly.type
_entity_poly.pdbx_seq_one_letter_code
_entity_poly.pdbx_strand_id
1 'polypeptide(L)'
;MIEPGSYVEIVIADVSRAWMERRPTGLPVVCSALLPHEEKLTVMHGSIQRSSTWYPQTVKSRDLLVAHMGFRHFLIHPLFADVGLKCDKSKYIKYLPPTGFFNCTFYAPMSYRPCPLLLFKPRQSMEEDLALVAIGQLTKAATDDIVLKKVVLTGTPFKVKRKLATVRHMFLDPKDIFWFKPIELHTKLGLVGHIREPLGTHGYMKCIFNEQLSMQDEVRLALYKRIYPHKASEEEKQTFV
;
A
#
# COMPACT_ATOMS: atom_id res chain seq x y z
N MET A 1 -2.39 -40.24 19.97
CA MET A 1 -2.62 -38.79 19.84
C MET A 1 -2.28 -38.16 21.16
N ILE A 2 -1.53 -37.05 21.17
CA ILE A 2 -1.20 -36.33 22.40
C ILE A 2 -2.44 -35.55 22.82
N GLU A 3 -2.89 -35.73 24.06
CA GLU A 3 -4.08 -35.03 24.58
C GLU A 3 -3.70 -33.67 25.19
N PRO A 4 -4.57 -32.66 25.07
CA PRO A 4 -4.35 -31.36 25.71
C PRO A 4 -4.11 -31.50 27.22
N GLY A 5 -3.07 -30.83 27.75
CA GLY A 5 -2.70 -30.88 29.17
C GLY A 5 -1.65 -31.92 29.54
N SER A 6 -1.23 -32.77 28.60
CA SER A 6 -0.13 -33.71 28.81
C SER A 6 1.22 -33.00 28.86
N TYR A 7 2.11 -33.40 29.78
CA TYR A 7 3.51 -33.00 29.75
C TYR A 7 4.24 -33.75 28.63
N VAL A 8 4.89 -33.02 27.74
CA VAL A 8 5.57 -33.59 26.57
C VAL A 8 6.99 -33.04 26.43
N GLU A 9 7.89 -33.91 25.99
CA GLU A 9 9.24 -33.54 25.56
C GLU A 9 9.26 -33.43 24.03
N ILE A 10 9.73 -32.30 23.51
CA ILE A 10 9.78 -32.02 22.07
C ILE A 10 11.24 -31.91 21.65
N VAL A 11 11.69 -32.80 20.77
CA VAL A 11 13.01 -32.74 20.16
C VAL A 11 12.87 -32.08 18.79
N ILE A 12 13.46 -30.89 18.63
CA ILE A 12 13.44 -30.12 17.39
C ILE A 12 14.76 -30.33 16.65
N ALA A 13 14.68 -30.75 15.40
CA ALA A 13 15.85 -30.87 14.53
C ALA A 13 16.24 -29.51 13.92
N ASP A 14 17.54 -29.34 13.63
CA ASP A 14 18.09 -28.21 12.87
C ASP A 14 17.82 -26.80 13.47
N VAL A 15 17.96 -26.69 14.79
CA VAL A 15 17.87 -25.38 15.47
C VAL A 15 19.18 -24.61 15.26
N SER A 16 19.06 -23.37 14.80
CA SER A 16 20.22 -22.47 14.62
C SER A 16 20.95 -22.22 15.94
N ARG A 17 22.27 -22.47 15.94
CA ARG A 17 23.13 -22.19 17.11
C ARG A 17 23.13 -20.71 17.50
N ALA A 18 23.11 -19.83 16.51
CA ALA A 18 23.06 -18.38 16.72
C ALA A 18 21.81 -17.95 17.49
N TRP A 19 20.67 -18.64 17.27
CA TRP A 19 19.45 -18.36 18.03
C TRP A 19 19.58 -18.78 19.49
N MET A 20 20.22 -19.92 19.78
CA MET A 20 20.44 -20.38 21.15
C MET A 20 21.34 -19.43 21.95
N GLU A 21 22.38 -18.89 21.30
CA GLU A 21 23.34 -17.97 21.94
C GLU A 21 22.75 -16.57 22.18
N ARG A 22 21.93 -16.07 21.25
CA ARG A 22 21.32 -14.73 21.35
C ARG A 22 20.11 -14.67 22.27
N ARG A 23 19.48 -15.81 22.56
CA ARG A 23 18.24 -15.84 23.34
C ARG A 23 18.51 -15.42 24.80
N PRO A 24 17.76 -14.44 25.33
CA PRO A 24 17.81 -14.12 26.74
C PRO A 24 17.21 -15.26 27.59
N THR A 25 17.92 -15.64 28.65
CA THR A 25 17.61 -16.80 29.50
C THR A 25 16.29 -16.71 30.28
N GLY A 26 15.67 -15.53 30.35
CA GLY A 26 14.41 -15.30 31.08
C GLY A 26 13.12 -15.29 30.24
N LEU A 27 13.20 -15.37 28.90
CA LEU A 27 11.99 -15.32 28.06
C LEU A 27 11.41 -16.71 27.77
N PRO A 28 10.08 -16.90 27.84
CA PRO A 28 9.44 -18.17 27.53
C PRO A 28 9.56 -18.51 26.04
N VAL A 29 9.62 -19.81 25.74
CA VAL A 29 9.47 -20.31 24.35
C VAL A 29 8.03 -20.75 24.17
N VAL A 30 7.39 -20.21 23.14
CA VAL A 30 6.05 -20.63 22.72
C VAL A 30 6.19 -21.36 21.40
N CYS A 31 5.72 -22.61 21.35
CA CYS A 31 5.68 -23.41 20.14
C CYS A 31 4.22 -23.59 19.69
N SER A 32 3.96 -23.43 18.40
CA SER A 32 2.66 -23.66 17.79
C SER A 32 2.79 -24.58 16.58
N ALA A 33 1.89 -25.54 16.44
CA ALA A 33 1.79 -26.35 15.23
C ALA A 33 1.18 -25.54 14.08
N LEU A 34 1.75 -25.69 12.88
CA LEU A 34 1.25 -25.04 11.68
C LEU A 34 0.08 -25.84 11.09
N LEU A 35 -0.94 -25.14 10.62
CA LEU A 35 -2.03 -25.73 9.85
C LEU A 35 -1.57 -26.07 8.42
N PRO A 36 -2.31 -26.95 7.71
CA PRO A 36 -2.02 -27.23 6.31
C PRO A 36 -1.88 -25.94 5.49
N HIS A 37 -0.85 -25.86 4.64
CA HIS A 37 -0.56 -24.70 3.77
C HIS A 37 -0.16 -23.39 4.46
N GLU A 38 -0.07 -23.37 5.78
CA GLU A 38 0.31 -22.19 6.56
C GLU A 38 1.79 -21.79 6.37
N GLU A 39 2.60 -22.71 5.82
CA GLU A 39 3.99 -22.49 5.41
C GLU A 39 4.13 -21.68 4.11
N LYS A 40 3.09 -21.68 3.26
CA LYS A 40 3.19 -21.12 1.90
C LYS A 40 3.19 -19.59 1.94
N LEU A 41 4.10 -18.98 1.19
CA LEU A 41 4.15 -17.53 1.02
C LEU A 41 3.05 -17.05 0.08
N THR A 42 2.28 -16.04 0.49
CA THR A 42 1.22 -15.44 -0.32
C THR A 42 1.14 -13.93 -0.08
N VAL A 43 0.21 -13.27 -0.79
CA VAL A 43 -0.16 -11.88 -0.51
C VAL A 43 -1.29 -11.89 0.52
N MET A 44 -0.97 -11.35 1.69
CA MET A 44 -1.92 -11.20 2.79
C MET A 44 -2.52 -9.81 2.77
N HIS A 45 -3.82 -9.75 3.03
CA HIS A 45 -4.58 -8.52 3.20
C HIS A 45 -5.11 -8.43 4.62
N GLY A 46 -5.08 -7.22 5.18
CA GLY A 46 -5.62 -6.93 6.50
C GLY A 46 -6.25 -5.55 6.55
N SER A 47 -7.33 -5.42 7.31
CA SER A 47 -7.92 -4.13 7.63
C SER A 47 -7.23 -3.58 8.86
N ILE A 48 -6.65 -2.38 8.76
CA ILE A 48 -5.91 -1.72 9.83
C ILE A 48 -6.48 -0.34 10.13
N GLN A 49 -6.38 0.05 11.38
CA GLN A 49 -6.60 1.39 11.88
C GLN A 49 -5.30 1.91 12.47
N ARG A 50 -4.96 3.17 12.15
CA ARG A 50 -3.77 3.80 12.69
C ARG A 50 -3.94 4.08 14.19
N SER A 51 -2.92 3.74 14.97
CA SER A 51 -2.83 4.03 16.39
C SER A 51 -2.31 5.45 16.64
N SER A 52 -3.04 6.46 16.17
CA SER A 52 -2.56 7.86 16.22
C SER A 52 -2.30 8.38 17.63
N THR A 53 -2.96 7.80 18.65
CA THR A 53 -2.76 8.12 20.07
C THR A 53 -1.39 7.71 20.58
N TRP A 54 -0.92 6.52 20.19
CA TRP A 54 0.36 5.96 20.63
C TRP A 54 1.52 6.32 19.69
N TYR A 55 1.22 6.60 18.42
CA TYR A 55 2.21 6.96 17.41
C TYR A 55 1.74 8.16 16.55
N PRO A 56 2.10 9.40 16.95
CA PRO A 56 1.65 10.61 16.27
C PRO A 56 2.35 10.86 14.92
N GLN A 57 3.50 10.22 14.70
CA GLN A 57 4.29 10.39 13.47
C GLN A 57 3.60 9.78 12.25
N THR A 58 3.80 10.41 11.08
CA THR A 58 3.20 9.95 9.83
C THR A 58 3.81 8.62 9.37
N VAL A 59 2.95 7.68 8.98
CA VAL A 59 3.36 6.38 8.48
C VAL A 59 3.24 6.39 6.96
N LYS A 60 4.35 6.16 6.27
CA LYS A 60 4.36 6.12 4.81
C LYS A 60 4.22 4.66 4.35
N SER A 61 3.51 4.48 3.24
CA SER A 61 3.40 3.16 2.62
C SER A 61 4.74 2.73 2.03
N ARG A 62 5.04 1.42 2.11
CA ARG A 62 6.33 0.79 1.80
C ARG A 62 7.45 1.13 2.78
N ASP A 63 7.17 1.77 3.91
CA ASP A 63 8.15 1.81 5.00
C ASP A 63 8.31 0.41 5.58
N LEU A 64 9.50 0.10 6.09
CA LEU A 64 9.75 -1.14 6.81
C LEU A 64 8.96 -1.14 8.13
N LEU A 65 8.12 -2.14 8.35
CA LEU A 65 7.34 -2.35 9.58
C LEU A 65 7.45 -3.82 10.02
N VAL A 66 7.30 -4.05 11.32
CA VAL A 66 7.17 -5.41 11.89
C VAL A 66 5.68 -5.72 12.00
N ALA A 67 5.22 -6.74 11.28
CA ALA A 67 3.87 -7.27 11.39
C ALA A 67 3.83 -8.44 12.36
N HIS A 68 2.99 -8.32 13.38
CA HIS A 68 2.65 -9.40 14.29
C HIS A 68 1.31 -9.98 13.84
N MET A 69 1.34 -11.23 13.39
CA MET A 69 0.21 -12.00 12.88
C MET A 69 0.02 -13.23 13.77
N GLY A 70 -0.84 -13.13 14.78
CA GLY A 70 -1.00 -14.19 15.78
C GLY A 70 0.33 -14.49 16.49
N PHE A 71 0.86 -15.70 16.29
CA PHE A 71 2.13 -16.16 16.89
C PHE A 71 3.38 -15.80 16.06
N ARG A 72 3.22 -15.21 14.86
CA ARG A 72 4.31 -15.00 13.92
C ARG A 72 4.63 -13.52 13.75
N HIS A 73 5.92 -13.20 13.72
CA HIS A 73 6.42 -11.84 13.54
C HIS A 73 7.25 -11.77 12.25
N PHE A 74 6.96 -10.80 11.39
CA PHE A 74 7.62 -10.63 10.11
C PHE A 74 7.97 -9.18 9.84
N LEU A 75 9.11 -8.95 9.18
CA LEU A 75 9.38 -7.67 8.56
C LEU A 75 8.67 -7.57 7.21
N ILE A 76 7.96 -6.47 7.00
CA ILE A 76 7.15 -6.24 5.81
C ILE A 76 7.29 -4.81 5.29
N HIS A 77 7.09 -4.65 3.99
CA HIS A 77 6.82 -3.36 3.35
C HIS A 77 5.36 -3.29 2.92
N PRO A 78 4.45 -2.79 3.78
CA PRO A 78 3.03 -2.80 3.49
C PRO A 78 2.64 -1.75 2.45
N LEU A 79 1.79 -2.17 1.53
CA LEU A 79 0.99 -1.28 0.72
C LEU A 79 -0.27 -0.91 1.48
N PHE A 80 -0.44 0.39 1.73
CA PHE A 80 -1.69 0.91 2.24
C PHE A 80 -2.59 1.31 1.08
N ALA A 81 -3.87 0.98 1.20
CA ALA A 81 -4.88 1.33 0.22
C ALA A 81 -6.20 1.70 0.90
N ASP A 82 -6.86 2.66 0.31
CA ASP A 82 -8.25 3.02 0.61
C ASP A 82 -9.18 2.11 -0.20
N VAL A 83 -10.15 1.53 0.48
CA VAL A 83 -11.09 0.55 -0.09
C VAL A 83 -12.47 1.19 -0.13
N GLY A 84 -12.94 1.42 -1.35
CA GLY A 84 -14.31 1.86 -1.57
C GLY A 84 -15.31 0.76 -1.19
N LEU A 85 -16.50 1.16 -0.75
CA LEU A 85 -17.62 0.25 -0.58
C LEU A 85 -17.92 -0.44 -1.93
N LYS A 86 -17.93 -1.78 -1.94
CA LYS A 86 -18.22 -2.62 -3.12
C LYS A 86 -17.35 -2.31 -4.34
N CYS A 87 -16.04 -2.09 -4.13
CA CYS A 87 -15.08 -1.89 -5.20
C CYS A 87 -14.02 -3.01 -5.21
N ASP A 88 -13.79 -3.60 -6.37
CA ASP A 88 -12.72 -4.60 -6.56
C ASP A 88 -11.33 -3.97 -6.61
N LYS A 89 -11.28 -2.66 -6.93
CA LYS A 89 -10.04 -1.89 -7.07
C LYS A 89 -9.85 -1.02 -5.84
N SER A 90 -8.68 -1.13 -5.22
CA SER A 90 -8.30 -0.31 -4.07
C SER A 90 -7.38 0.82 -4.50
N LYS A 91 -7.58 2.02 -3.93
CA LYS A 91 -6.77 3.20 -4.25
C LYS A 91 -5.57 3.27 -3.32
N TYR A 92 -4.36 3.27 -3.87
CA TYR A 92 -3.14 3.42 -3.09
C TYR A 92 -3.11 4.75 -2.31
N ILE A 93 -2.70 4.69 -1.05
CA ILE A 93 -2.45 5.85 -0.21
C ILE A 93 -0.97 5.91 0.17
N LYS A 94 -0.34 7.07 -0.06
CA LYS A 94 1.09 7.25 0.24
C LYS A 94 1.36 7.33 1.74
N TYR A 95 0.45 7.93 2.49
CA TYR A 95 0.54 8.08 3.94
C TYR A 95 -0.75 7.57 4.56
N LEU A 96 -0.64 6.86 5.68
CA LEU A 96 -1.78 6.35 6.42
C LEU A 96 -2.48 7.49 7.19
N PRO A 97 -3.74 7.80 6.89
CA PRO A 97 -4.50 8.82 7.61
C PRO A 97 -4.64 8.48 9.11
N PRO A 98 -4.81 9.48 9.98
CA PRO A 98 -4.90 9.27 11.43
C PRO A 98 -6.17 8.51 11.84
N THR A 99 -7.26 8.67 11.10
CA THR A 99 -8.56 8.09 11.41
C THR A 99 -9.10 7.30 10.22
N GLY A 100 -9.89 6.28 10.51
CA GLY A 100 -10.48 5.39 9.51
C GLY A 100 -9.78 4.03 9.41
N PHE A 101 -10.41 3.14 8.64
CA PHE A 101 -9.90 1.81 8.34
C PHE A 101 -9.34 1.79 6.93
N PHE A 102 -8.15 1.23 6.79
CA PHE A 102 -7.45 1.12 5.52
C PHE A 102 -7.01 -0.32 5.31
N ASN A 103 -6.94 -0.74 4.05
CA ASN A 103 -6.42 -2.05 3.72
C ASN A 103 -4.89 -2.01 3.68
N CYS A 104 -4.28 -3.03 4.25
CA CYS A 104 -2.85 -3.28 4.32
C CYS A 104 -2.57 -4.56 3.52
N THR A 105 -1.77 -4.44 2.47
CA THR A 105 -1.41 -5.56 1.59
C THR A 105 0.10 -5.78 1.62
N PHE A 106 0.53 -6.99 1.92
CA PHE A 106 1.95 -7.33 2.05
C PHE A 106 2.21 -8.81 1.77
N TYR A 107 3.47 -9.17 1.54
CA TYR A 107 3.87 -10.56 1.43
C TYR A 107 4.12 -11.16 2.81
N ALA A 108 3.47 -12.26 3.13
CA ALA A 108 3.69 -13.02 4.34
C ALA A 108 3.24 -14.48 4.14
N PRO A 109 3.70 -15.42 4.99
CA PRO A 109 3.12 -16.75 5.05
C PRO A 109 1.61 -16.69 5.25
N MET A 110 0.90 -17.60 4.62
CA MET A 110 -0.55 -17.69 4.75
C MET A 110 -0.92 -17.91 6.22
N SER A 111 -1.94 -17.20 6.70
CA SER A 111 -2.54 -17.42 8.03
C SER A 111 -4.04 -17.52 7.88
N TYR A 112 -4.66 -18.46 8.60
CA TYR A 112 -6.11 -18.61 8.63
C TYR A 112 -6.75 -17.54 9.50
N ARG A 113 -8.00 -17.20 9.18
CA ARG A 113 -8.81 -16.29 10.01
C ARG A 113 -9.48 -17.08 11.14
N PRO A 114 -9.76 -16.44 12.30
CA PRO A 114 -9.43 -15.06 12.65
C PRO A 114 -7.96 -14.90 13.06
N CYS A 115 -7.30 -13.83 12.61
CA CYS A 115 -5.92 -13.54 13.00
C CYS A 115 -5.75 -12.03 13.21
N PRO A 116 -5.44 -11.57 14.43
CA PRO A 116 -5.17 -10.16 14.69
C PRO A 116 -3.85 -9.75 14.02
N LEU A 117 -3.82 -8.51 13.51
CA LEU A 117 -2.66 -7.92 12.87
C LEU A 117 -2.25 -6.67 13.66
N LEU A 118 -1.05 -6.67 14.21
CA LEU A 118 -0.45 -5.49 14.84
C LEU A 118 0.76 -5.07 14.00
N LEU A 119 0.90 -3.77 13.75
CA LEU A 119 2.05 -3.22 13.03
C LEU A 119 2.87 -2.36 13.98
N PHE A 120 4.17 -2.64 14.05
CA PHE A 120 5.14 -1.90 14.84
C PHE A 120 6.21 -1.29 13.94
N LYS A 121 6.87 -0.22 14.42
CA LYS A 121 8.14 0.21 13.83
C LYS A 121 9.25 -0.79 14.22
N PRO A 122 10.17 -1.11 13.31
CA PRO A 122 11.33 -1.91 13.66
C PRO A 122 12.17 -1.12 14.66
N ARG A 123 12.60 -1.80 15.74
CA ARG A 123 13.54 -1.23 16.72
C ARG A 123 14.91 -1.09 16.06
N GLN A 124 15.57 0.05 16.24
CA GLN A 124 16.95 0.25 15.77
C GLN A 124 17.96 -0.05 16.87
N SER A 125 17.56 0.09 18.14
CA SER A 125 18.35 -0.28 19.30
C SER A 125 17.54 -1.14 20.28
N MET A 126 18.24 -1.97 21.05
CA MET A 126 17.66 -2.87 22.06
C MET A 126 17.04 -2.13 23.26
N GLU A 127 17.33 -0.83 23.39
CA GLU A 127 16.80 0.07 24.42
C GLU A 127 15.53 0.82 23.98
N GLU A 128 15.19 0.85 22.68
CA GLU A 128 14.04 1.59 22.18
C GLU A 128 12.73 0.84 22.40
N ASP A 129 11.68 1.49 22.90
CA ASP A 129 10.38 0.85 23.04
C ASP A 129 9.74 0.47 21.69
N LEU A 130 8.95 -0.61 21.68
CA LEU A 130 8.15 -1.03 20.53
C LEU A 130 7.04 0.00 20.25
N ALA A 131 7.22 0.82 19.23
CA ALA A 131 6.22 1.79 18.82
C ALA A 131 5.10 1.12 18.00
N LEU A 132 3.90 1.03 18.59
CA LEU A 132 2.70 0.51 17.94
C LEU A 132 2.15 1.52 16.92
N VAL A 133 2.18 1.14 15.66
CA VAL A 133 1.82 2.00 14.53
C VAL A 133 0.35 1.85 14.15
N ALA A 134 -0.13 0.62 14.07
CA ALA A 134 -1.49 0.32 13.67
C ALA A 134 -1.98 -1.01 14.26
N ILE A 135 -3.29 -1.10 14.45
CA ILE A 135 -3.99 -2.26 14.96
C ILE A 135 -5.01 -2.69 13.92
N GLY A 136 -5.18 -3.99 13.72
CA GLY A 136 -6.08 -4.51 12.72
C GLY A 136 -6.30 -6.00 12.80
N GLN A 137 -6.85 -6.54 11.72
CA GLN A 137 -7.15 -7.95 11.56
C GLN A 137 -6.90 -8.38 10.11
N LEU A 138 -6.46 -9.62 9.92
CA LEU A 138 -6.32 -10.20 8.59
C LEU A 138 -7.70 -10.47 7.99
N THR A 139 -7.89 -10.05 6.74
CA THR A 139 -9.16 -10.14 6.02
C THR A 139 -9.17 -11.30 5.05
N LYS A 140 -8.10 -11.50 4.29
CA LYS A 140 -7.96 -12.61 3.33
C LYS A 140 -6.52 -12.80 2.85
N ALA A 141 -6.25 -13.99 2.33
CA ALA A 141 -5.06 -14.30 1.54
C ALA A 141 -5.48 -14.37 0.06
N ALA A 142 -5.01 -13.45 -0.78
CA ALA A 142 -5.41 -13.39 -2.19
C ALA A 142 -4.33 -12.72 -3.05
N THR A 143 -4.11 -13.21 -4.27
CA THR A 143 -3.15 -12.62 -5.23
C THR A 143 -3.80 -11.68 -6.23
N ASP A 144 -5.12 -11.73 -6.33
CA ASP A 144 -5.85 -11.13 -7.45
C ASP A 144 -6.22 -9.67 -7.20
N ASP A 145 -6.17 -9.23 -5.94
CA ASP A 145 -6.51 -7.88 -5.55
C ASP A 145 -5.65 -6.82 -6.27
N ILE A 146 -6.33 -5.76 -6.73
CA ILE A 146 -5.72 -4.72 -7.54
C ILE A 146 -5.61 -3.45 -6.71
N VAL A 147 -4.38 -3.10 -6.35
CA VAL A 147 -4.06 -1.79 -5.78
C VAL A 147 -3.58 -0.85 -6.89
N LEU A 148 -4.27 0.27 -7.06
CA LEU A 148 -4.01 1.25 -8.12
C LEU A 148 -3.43 2.54 -7.54
N LYS A 149 -2.27 2.96 -8.05
CA LYS A 149 -1.71 4.28 -7.80
C LYS A 149 -2.23 5.27 -8.83
N LYS A 150 -2.92 6.31 -8.35
CA LYS A 150 -3.36 7.44 -9.16
C LYS A 150 -2.24 8.47 -9.31
N VAL A 151 -1.98 8.91 -10.53
CA VAL A 151 -1.13 10.07 -10.86
C VAL A 151 -2.01 11.06 -11.63
N VAL A 152 -1.91 12.34 -11.31
CA VAL A 152 -2.69 13.39 -11.98
C VAL A 152 -1.72 14.31 -12.70
N LEU A 153 -1.82 14.36 -14.02
CA LEU A 153 -1.14 15.35 -14.85
C LEU A 153 -2.00 16.60 -14.91
N THR A 154 -1.38 17.76 -14.80
CA THR A 154 -2.08 19.04 -14.69
C THR A 154 -1.73 19.94 -15.86
N GLY A 155 -2.73 20.63 -16.39
CA GLY A 155 -2.62 21.55 -17.51
C GLY A 155 -3.33 22.84 -17.21
N THR A 156 -2.80 23.92 -17.78
CA THR A 156 -3.36 25.26 -17.62
C THR A 156 -4.08 25.68 -18.90
N PRO A 157 -5.31 26.22 -18.82
CA PRO A 157 -5.97 26.79 -19.98
C PRO A 157 -5.20 28.03 -20.47
N PHE A 158 -5.10 28.15 -21.78
CA PHE A 158 -4.41 29.26 -22.44
C PHE A 158 -5.38 30.14 -23.25
N LYS A 159 -6.24 29.52 -24.06
CA LYS A 159 -7.26 30.21 -24.85
C LYS A 159 -8.57 29.43 -24.77
N VAL A 160 -9.66 30.08 -24.40
CA VAL A 160 -10.98 29.45 -24.32
C VAL A 160 -11.94 30.13 -25.29
N LYS A 161 -12.66 29.32 -26.07
CA LYS A 161 -13.70 29.76 -27.01
C LYS A 161 -14.91 28.83 -26.89
N ARG A 162 -15.95 29.28 -26.18
CA ARG A 162 -17.13 28.47 -25.83
C ARG A 162 -16.66 27.16 -25.16
N LYS A 163 -16.98 26.01 -25.76
CA LYS A 163 -16.61 24.67 -25.28
C LYS A 163 -15.21 24.20 -25.70
N LEU A 164 -14.54 24.91 -26.62
CA LEU A 164 -13.17 24.59 -26.99
C LEU A 164 -12.20 25.36 -26.10
N ALA A 165 -11.17 24.67 -25.61
CA ALA A 165 -10.06 25.28 -24.91
C ALA A 165 -8.73 24.77 -25.44
N THR A 166 -7.75 25.66 -25.54
CA THR A 166 -6.35 25.31 -25.75
C THR A 166 -5.70 25.19 -24.38
N VAL A 167 -5.13 24.02 -24.08
CA VAL A 167 -4.45 23.72 -22.81
C VAL A 167 -2.94 23.63 -23.07
N ARG A 168 -2.14 24.13 -22.12
CA ARG A 168 -0.68 24.09 -22.14
C ARG A 168 -0.11 23.53 -20.84
N HIS A 169 1.17 23.18 -20.85
CA HIS A 169 1.96 22.68 -19.71
C HIS A 169 1.53 21.31 -19.15
N MET A 170 0.57 20.62 -19.77
CA MET A 170 0.25 19.23 -19.39
C MET A 170 1.25 18.23 -19.99
N PHE A 171 1.68 18.48 -21.21
CA PHE A 171 2.67 17.70 -21.93
C PHE A 171 3.73 18.65 -22.49
N LEU A 172 4.89 18.10 -22.83
CA LEU A 172 5.95 18.84 -23.53
C LEU A 172 5.95 18.52 -25.03
N ASP A 173 5.73 17.25 -25.37
CA ASP A 173 5.78 16.75 -26.75
C ASP A 173 4.38 16.45 -27.33
N PRO A 174 4.17 16.67 -28.64
CA PRO A 174 2.92 16.33 -29.31
C PRO A 174 2.68 14.82 -29.39
N LYS A 175 3.74 14.00 -29.33
CA LYS A 175 3.65 12.54 -29.32
C LYS A 175 2.89 12.05 -28.09
N ASP A 176 3.15 12.64 -26.93
CA ASP A 176 2.46 12.29 -25.68
C ASP A 176 0.98 12.63 -25.76
N ILE A 177 0.64 13.77 -26.37
CA ILE A 177 -0.77 14.18 -26.56
C ILE A 177 -1.52 13.15 -27.41
N PHE A 178 -0.91 12.64 -28.48
CA PHE A 178 -1.52 11.58 -29.30
C PHE A 178 -1.70 10.28 -28.52
N TRP A 179 -0.70 9.90 -27.72
CA TRP A 179 -0.76 8.71 -26.88
C TRP A 179 -1.88 8.78 -25.83
N PHE A 180 -2.02 9.92 -25.16
CA PHE A 180 -3.03 10.13 -24.11
C PHE A 180 -4.38 10.64 -24.63
N LYS A 181 -4.55 10.77 -25.94
CA LYS A 181 -5.79 11.24 -26.59
C LYS A 181 -7.07 10.48 -26.16
N PRO A 182 -7.05 9.13 -25.98
CA PRO A 182 -8.25 8.39 -25.59
C PRO A 182 -8.73 8.65 -24.16
N ILE A 183 -7.95 9.35 -23.34
CA ILE A 183 -8.23 9.53 -21.91
C ILE A 183 -9.09 10.76 -21.68
N GLU A 184 -10.08 10.62 -20.82
CA GLU A 184 -10.93 11.73 -20.39
C GLU A 184 -10.19 12.71 -19.49
N LEU A 185 -10.43 14.01 -19.73
CA LEU A 185 -9.95 15.12 -18.93
C LEU A 185 -11.03 15.53 -17.94
N HIS A 186 -10.62 15.85 -16.72
CA HIS A 186 -11.48 16.43 -15.70
C HIS A 186 -10.91 17.77 -15.26
N THR A 187 -11.76 18.71 -14.87
CA THR A 187 -11.28 19.97 -14.29
C THR A 187 -11.49 20.00 -12.79
N LYS A 188 -10.87 20.96 -12.09
CA LYS A 188 -11.08 21.14 -10.66
C LYS A 188 -12.53 21.52 -10.35
N LEU A 189 -13.18 22.26 -11.24
CA LEU A 189 -14.59 22.65 -11.14
C LEU A 189 -15.57 21.57 -11.62
N GLY A 190 -15.09 20.37 -11.97
CA GLY A 190 -15.94 19.23 -12.30
C GLY A 190 -16.37 19.15 -13.78
N LEU A 191 -15.80 19.97 -14.67
CA LEU A 191 -16.04 19.82 -16.10
C LEU A 191 -15.34 18.57 -16.63
N VAL A 192 -15.93 17.97 -17.67
CA VAL A 192 -15.42 16.78 -18.35
C VAL A 192 -15.13 17.11 -19.80
N GLY A 193 -14.01 16.65 -20.31
CA GLY A 193 -13.59 16.91 -21.68
C GLY A 193 -12.69 15.84 -22.26
N HIS A 194 -12.32 16.03 -23.52
CA HIS A 194 -11.46 15.13 -24.28
C HIS A 194 -10.48 15.92 -25.15
N ILE A 195 -9.32 15.30 -25.43
CA ILE A 195 -8.29 15.87 -26.29
C ILE A 195 -8.72 15.70 -27.76
N ARG A 196 -8.73 16.79 -28.51
CA ARG A 196 -9.07 16.79 -29.94
C ARG A 196 -7.84 16.58 -30.80
N GLU A 197 -6.86 17.47 -30.68
CA GLU A 197 -5.64 17.49 -31.50
C GLU A 197 -4.52 18.26 -30.78
N PRO A 198 -3.23 17.88 -30.99
CA PRO A 198 -2.10 18.71 -30.60
C PRO A 198 -1.97 19.94 -31.51
N LEU A 199 -1.30 20.98 -31.01
CA LEU A 199 -1.04 22.21 -31.74
C LEU A 199 0.46 22.51 -31.78
N GLY A 200 1.00 22.55 -33.01
CA GLY A 200 2.40 22.90 -33.25
C GLY A 200 3.38 21.81 -32.81
N THR A 201 4.60 22.22 -32.52
CA THR A 201 5.72 21.34 -32.11
C THR A 201 5.84 21.16 -30.61
N HIS A 202 5.14 21.99 -29.82
CA HIS A 202 5.14 21.94 -28.36
C HIS A 202 3.87 21.25 -27.84
N GLY A 203 3.82 20.94 -26.55
CA GLY A 203 2.71 20.25 -25.89
C GLY A 203 1.44 21.09 -25.67
N TYR A 204 1.10 21.97 -26.62
CA TYR A 204 -0.21 22.61 -26.66
C TYR A 204 -1.22 21.65 -27.26
N MET A 205 -2.42 21.62 -26.71
CA MET A 205 -3.49 20.76 -27.21
C MET A 205 -4.82 21.49 -27.22
N LYS A 206 -5.65 21.22 -28.23
CA LYS A 206 -7.07 21.59 -28.21
C LYS A 206 -7.84 20.50 -27.49
N CYS A 207 -8.65 20.93 -26.54
CA CYS A 207 -9.57 20.11 -25.80
C CYS A 207 -11.00 20.63 -26.03
N ILE A 208 -11.96 19.72 -25.98
CA ILE A 208 -13.38 20.04 -25.99
C ILE A 208 -13.93 19.63 -24.63
N PHE A 209 -14.67 20.53 -23.99
CA PHE A 209 -15.35 20.30 -22.72
C PHE A 209 -16.87 20.32 -22.88
N ASN A 210 -17.58 19.77 -21.91
CA ASN A 210 -19.04 19.84 -21.83
C ASN A 210 -19.56 21.28 -21.75
N GLU A 211 -18.86 22.16 -21.03
CA GLU A 211 -19.19 23.58 -20.85
C GLU A 211 -17.98 24.50 -21.09
N GLN A 212 -18.19 25.82 -20.94
CA GLN A 212 -17.11 26.78 -21.10
C GLN A 212 -16.16 26.75 -19.90
N LEU A 213 -14.88 26.47 -20.19
CA LEU A 213 -13.83 26.40 -19.20
C LEU A 213 -13.46 27.80 -18.65
N SER A 214 -13.35 27.94 -17.33
CA SER A 214 -12.80 29.15 -16.74
C SER A 214 -11.28 29.21 -16.93
N MET A 215 -10.72 30.38 -17.23
CA MET A 215 -9.27 30.56 -17.39
C MET A 215 -8.49 30.36 -16.08
N GLN A 216 -9.17 30.41 -14.93
CA GLN A 216 -8.58 30.13 -13.61
C GLN A 216 -8.68 28.65 -13.22
N ASP A 217 -9.39 27.84 -14.01
CA ASP A 217 -9.54 26.41 -13.74
C ASP A 217 -8.28 25.64 -14.14
N GLU A 218 -8.13 24.44 -13.58
CA GLU A 218 -7.02 23.54 -13.84
C GLU A 218 -7.57 22.29 -14.52
N VAL A 219 -7.00 21.95 -15.67
CA VAL A 219 -7.34 20.72 -16.40
C VAL A 219 -6.47 19.60 -15.87
N ARG A 220 -7.08 18.45 -15.57
CA ARG A 220 -6.44 17.30 -14.91
C ARG A 220 -6.70 16.05 -15.72
N LEU A 221 -5.64 15.29 -15.96
CA LEU A 221 -5.70 13.97 -16.58
C LEU A 221 -5.29 12.93 -15.53
N ALA A 222 -6.21 12.02 -15.19
CA ALA A 222 -5.99 11.00 -14.18
C ALA A 222 -5.47 9.69 -14.81
N LEU A 223 -4.24 9.32 -14.49
CA LEU A 223 -3.62 8.05 -14.87
C LEU A 223 -3.61 7.09 -13.68
N TYR A 224 -3.77 5.80 -13.95
CA TYR A 224 -3.74 4.75 -12.95
C TYR A 224 -2.73 3.68 -13.33
N LYS A 225 -1.89 3.27 -12.37
CA LYS A 225 -0.95 2.16 -12.52
C LYS A 225 -1.14 1.16 -11.39
N ARG A 226 -1.23 -0.13 -11.71
CA ARG A 226 -1.22 -1.20 -10.70
C ARG A 226 0.13 -1.26 -10.02
N ILE A 227 0.11 -1.38 -8.70
CA ILE A 227 1.31 -1.49 -7.87
C ILE A 227 1.24 -2.76 -7.03
N TYR A 228 2.42 -3.29 -6.71
CA TYR A 228 2.60 -4.47 -5.88
C TYR A 228 3.43 -4.14 -4.64
N PRO A 229 3.25 -4.90 -3.54
CA PRO A 229 4.09 -4.75 -2.36
C PRO A 229 5.53 -5.16 -2.69
N HIS A 230 6.47 -4.71 -1.87
CA HIS A 230 7.85 -5.16 -1.95
C HIS A 230 8.06 -6.31 -0.96
N LYS A 231 8.89 -7.28 -1.33
CA LYS A 231 9.36 -8.30 -0.39
C LYS A 231 10.45 -7.65 0.47
N ALA A 232 10.47 -7.97 1.77
CA ALA A 232 11.59 -7.60 2.63
C ALA A 232 12.85 -8.34 2.17
N SER A 233 13.97 -7.63 2.09
CA SER A 233 15.26 -8.19 1.70
C SER A 233 15.82 -9.09 2.79
N GLU A 234 16.70 -10.03 2.43
CA GLU A 234 17.35 -10.91 3.42
C GLU A 234 18.29 -10.12 4.36
N GLU A 235 18.89 -9.03 3.88
CA GLU A 235 19.74 -8.13 4.68
C GLU A 235 18.94 -7.44 5.80
N GLU A 236 17.75 -6.94 5.48
CA GLU A 236 16.84 -6.34 6.47
C GLU A 236 16.40 -7.36 7.51
N LYS A 237 16.20 -8.63 7.11
CA LYS A 237 15.89 -9.71 8.05
C LYS A 237 17.06 -10.03 8.96
N GLN A 238 18.27 -10.13 8.42
CA GLN A 238 19.48 -10.42 9.20
C GLN A 238 19.82 -9.32 10.20
N THR A 239 19.54 -8.06 9.86
CA THR A 239 19.76 -6.90 10.75
C THR A 239 18.83 -6.93 11.98
N PHE A 240 17.69 -7.62 11.89
CA PHE A 240 16.66 -7.65 12.92
C PHE A 240 16.64 -8.94 13.77
N VAL A 241 17.34 -10.00 13.34
CA VAL A 241 17.63 -11.20 14.16
C VAL A 241 18.79 -10.91 15.09
#